data_AF-A0A820PCM3-F1
#
_entry.id   AF-A0A820PCM3-F1
#
_cell.length_a   1.000
_cell.length_b   1.000
_cell.length_c   1.000
_cell.angle_alpha   90.00
_cell.angle_beta   90.00
_cell.angle_gamma   90.00
#
_symmetry.space_group_name_H-M   'P 1'
#
loop_
_entity.id
_entity.type
_entity.pdbx_description
1 polymer ?
#
loop_
_entity_poly.entity_id
_entity_poly.type
_entity_poly.pdbx_seq_one_letter_code
_entity_poly.pdbx_strand_id
1 'polypeptide(L)'
;LNTIEQFVNAVESGLKSCSERLQTSHTSSVNDNSSISETNTNQSPLMGVCRIGLLGKSLIIKTDRLFHIVVLCAEWPTKKLFQTIAAILSDNFDDTWKNKIQIQYQIDNETIELQTNTEEGMMYISIAFTSFSIQQQDKSENQSDELLSKINCLNALNSILSTRWFQNQVSTRQHASALVRCLRYKTKVSTNWKSLSSEPIEILIDYTLSQSLSAVNAFRRVLEYISGGLVLSNGPSLRMPWQTDSMKDVLENLTYQERNDITQEAQMGLRLMSFGQLMKWLEQSKIHQLMVSLPKRSLSDMDDQIRVKRQCTELE
;
A
#
# COMPACT_ATOMS: atom_id res chain seq x y z
N LEU A 1 6.50 -5.50 -12.08
CA LEU A 1 5.31 -6.13 -11.44
C LEU A 1 5.45 -7.64 -11.31
N ASN A 2 5.69 -8.40 -12.40
CA ASN A 2 5.86 -9.86 -12.33
C ASN A 2 7.02 -10.27 -11.38
N THR A 3 8.16 -9.59 -11.45
CA THR A 3 9.30 -9.81 -10.55
C THR A 3 8.99 -9.53 -9.08
N ILE A 4 8.11 -8.55 -8.81
CA ILE A 4 7.69 -8.21 -7.44
C ILE A 4 6.82 -9.34 -6.88
N GLU A 5 5.84 -9.82 -7.66
CA GLU A 5 5.01 -10.96 -7.24
C GLU A 5 5.85 -12.22 -7.01
N GLN A 6 6.82 -12.51 -7.89
CA GLN A 6 7.73 -13.63 -7.68
C GLN A 6 8.55 -13.50 -6.40
N PHE A 7 9.07 -12.30 -6.11
CA PHE A 7 9.83 -12.04 -4.89
C PHE A 7 8.95 -12.18 -3.64
N VAL A 8 7.74 -11.59 -3.65
CA VAL A 8 6.77 -11.71 -2.55
C VAL A 8 6.37 -13.18 -2.32
N ASN A 9 6.07 -13.92 -3.39
CA ASN A 9 5.69 -15.33 -3.29
C ASN A 9 6.82 -16.19 -2.71
N ALA A 10 8.09 -15.91 -3.07
CA ALA A 10 9.25 -16.60 -2.49
C ALA A 10 9.35 -16.36 -0.98
N VAL A 11 9.13 -15.11 -0.53
CA VAL A 11 9.12 -14.76 0.90
C VAL A 11 7.95 -15.42 1.64
N GLU A 12 6.75 -15.40 1.07
CA GLU A 12 5.58 -16.06 1.66
C GLU A 12 5.76 -17.58 1.75
N SER A 13 6.35 -18.21 0.73
CA SER A 13 6.70 -19.63 0.78
C SER A 13 7.73 -19.93 1.87
N GLY A 14 8.76 -19.10 1.99
CA GLY A 14 9.76 -19.22 3.07
C GLY A 14 9.14 -19.10 4.46
N LEU A 15 8.24 -18.12 4.66
CA LEU A 15 7.50 -17.93 5.92
C LEU A 15 6.55 -19.09 6.22
N LYS A 16 5.92 -19.68 5.19
CA LYS A 16 5.10 -20.88 5.35
C LYS A 16 5.95 -22.05 5.84
N SER A 17 7.13 -22.26 5.26
CA SER A 17 8.08 -23.28 5.73
C SER A 17 8.60 -22.98 7.15
N CYS A 18 8.75 -21.71 7.54
CA CYS A 18 9.02 -21.35 8.94
C CYS A 18 7.90 -21.82 9.87
N SER A 19 6.64 -21.59 9.50
CA SER A 19 5.47 -22.04 10.27
C SER A 19 5.45 -23.56 10.43
N GLU A 20 5.72 -24.31 9.36
CA GLU A 20 5.73 -25.78 9.38
C GLU A 20 6.85 -26.32 10.28
N ARG A 21 8.06 -25.75 10.19
CA ARG A 21 9.19 -26.16 11.06
C ARG A 21 8.94 -25.88 12.53
N LEU A 22 8.39 -24.70 12.85
CA LEU A 22 8.05 -24.34 14.22
C LEU A 22 7.02 -25.31 14.82
N GLN A 23 6.04 -25.77 14.05
CA GLN A 23 5.10 -26.80 14.49
C GLN A 23 5.78 -28.15 14.76
N THR A 24 6.69 -28.58 13.88
CA THR A 24 7.42 -29.86 14.06
C THR A 24 8.35 -29.89 15.27
N SER A 25 8.95 -28.75 15.63
CA SER A 25 9.76 -28.66 16.85
C SER A 25 8.92 -28.81 18.13
N HIS A 26 7.67 -28.32 18.12
CA HIS A 26 6.76 -28.49 19.26
C HIS A 26 6.25 -29.94 19.40
N THR A 27 5.96 -30.63 18.30
CA THR A 27 5.51 -32.04 18.36
C THR A 27 6.61 -33.01 18.78
N SER A 28 7.87 -32.71 18.45
CA SER A 28 9.02 -33.55 18.83
C SER A 28 9.32 -33.49 20.33
N SER A 29 9.01 -32.39 21.01
CA SER A 29 9.20 -32.24 22.48
C SER A 29 8.12 -32.90 23.34
N VAL A 30 6.98 -33.32 22.76
CA VAL A 30 5.85 -33.90 23.51
C VAL A 30 5.95 -35.42 23.66
N ASN A 31 6.87 -36.09 22.95
CA ASN A 31 6.98 -37.54 22.96
C ASN A 31 7.81 -38.13 24.12
N ASP A 32 8.44 -37.32 24.97
CA ASP A 32 9.20 -37.77 26.14
C ASP A 32 8.63 -37.18 27.45
N ASN A 33 7.41 -37.57 27.83
CA ASN A 33 6.97 -37.89 29.20
C ASN A 33 5.43 -37.82 29.36
N SER A 34 4.89 -38.84 30.00
CA SER A 34 3.48 -39.09 30.29
C SER A 34 2.77 -38.02 31.12
N SER A 35 1.54 -37.67 30.75
CA SER A 35 0.27 -37.71 31.54
C SER A 35 -0.68 -36.56 31.18
N ILE A 36 -1.97 -36.91 31.15
CA ILE A 36 -3.10 -36.16 30.58
C ILE A 36 -3.38 -34.87 31.37
N SER A 37 -3.30 -33.73 30.69
CA SER A 37 -4.17 -32.58 30.91
C SER A 37 -4.60 -32.04 29.53
N GLU A 38 -5.87 -32.28 29.20
CA GLU A 38 -6.52 -31.73 28.01
C GLU A 38 -6.67 -30.21 28.16
N THR A 39 -5.64 -29.47 27.77
CA THR A 39 -5.81 -28.08 27.30
C THR A 39 -5.30 -28.03 25.86
N ASN A 40 -6.26 -28.04 24.92
CA ASN A 40 -6.06 -27.87 23.49
C ASN A 40 -5.18 -26.63 23.18
N THR A 41 -3.86 -26.81 23.10
CA THR A 41 -2.91 -25.78 22.67
C THR A 41 -2.04 -26.28 21.52
N ASN A 42 -2.63 -27.04 20.60
CA ASN A 42 -2.08 -27.26 19.25
C ASN A 42 -2.25 -26.00 18.36
N GLN A 43 -2.09 -24.80 18.92
CA GLN A 43 -2.16 -23.57 18.15
C GLN A 43 -0.76 -23.26 17.61
N SER A 44 -0.65 -23.23 16.29
CA SER A 44 0.56 -22.78 15.60
C SER A 44 0.98 -21.41 16.14
N PRO A 45 2.26 -21.18 16.46
CA PRO A 45 2.73 -19.89 16.94
C PRO A 45 2.49 -18.78 15.90
N LEU A 46 2.50 -19.14 14.61
CA LEU A 46 2.13 -18.28 13.50
C LEU A 46 0.70 -18.58 13.04
N MET A 47 -0.14 -17.54 13.04
CA MET A 47 -1.54 -17.59 12.62
C MET A 47 -1.70 -17.30 11.12
N GLY A 48 -0.80 -16.50 10.54
CA GLY A 48 -0.83 -16.21 9.12
C GLY A 48 0.13 -15.10 8.68
N VAL A 49 0.20 -14.91 7.37
CA VAL A 49 1.01 -13.87 6.72
C VAL A 49 0.07 -12.93 5.95
N CYS A 50 0.25 -11.63 6.13
CA CYS A 50 -0.58 -10.59 5.52
C CYS A 50 0.28 -9.66 4.66
N ARG A 51 -0.05 -9.56 3.37
CA ARG A 51 0.40 -8.46 2.52
C ARG A 51 -0.26 -7.17 3.00
N ILE A 52 0.51 -6.14 3.30
CA ILE A 52 -0.02 -4.86 3.80
C ILE A 52 0.46 -3.66 2.96
N GLY A 53 -0.05 -2.48 3.28
CA GLY A 53 0.37 -1.23 2.64
C GLY A 53 0.12 -1.27 1.14
N LEU A 54 1.08 -0.80 0.34
CA LEU A 54 0.94 -0.71 -1.12
C LEU A 54 0.70 -2.06 -1.80
N LEU A 55 1.33 -3.12 -1.27
CA LEU A 55 1.22 -4.48 -1.79
C LEU A 55 -0.18 -5.04 -1.51
N GLY A 56 -0.61 -5.03 -0.25
CA GLY A 56 -1.95 -5.52 0.13
C GLY A 56 -3.09 -4.74 -0.51
N LYS A 57 -2.91 -3.42 -0.68
CA LYS A 57 -3.91 -2.54 -1.31
C LYS A 57 -3.87 -2.57 -2.84
N SER A 58 -2.94 -3.33 -3.44
CA SER A 58 -2.70 -3.34 -4.90
C SER A 58 -2.41 -1.96 -5.49
N LEU A 59 -1.77 -1.07 -4.74
CA LEU A 59 -1.55 0.33 -5.12
C LEU A 59 -0.17 0.61 -5.72
N ILE A 60 0.62 -0.43 -6.00
CA ILE A 60 2.01 -0.32 -6.48
C ILE A 60 2.11 0.55 -7.75
N ILE A 61 3.06 1.48 -7.76
CA ILE A 61 3.50 2.26 -8.93
C ILE A 61 4.97 1.94 -9.25
N LYS A 62 5.41 2.24 -10.48
CA LYS A 62 6.76 1.86 -10.99
C LYS A 62 7.94 2.35 -10.14
N THR A 63 7.75 3.42 -9.36
CA THR A 63 8.80 4.00 -8.51
C THR A 63 8.91 3.32 -7.15
N ASP A 64 7.94 2.47 -6.79
CA ASP A 64 7.92 1.83 -5.48
C ASP A 64 8.96 0.71 -5.41
N ARG A 65 9.77 0.73 -4.34
CA ARG A 65 10.86 -0.22 -4.09
C ARG A 65 10.76 -0.95 -2.76
N LEU A 66 9.93 -0.45 -1.84
CA LEU A 66 9.74 -0.99 -0.50
C LEU A 66 8.34 -1.56 -0.39
N PHE A 67 8.26 -2.81 0.06
CA PHE A 67 7.03 -3.54 0.27
C PHE A 67 7.00 -4.06 1.71
N HIS A 68 5.80 -4.24 2.24
CA HIS A 68 5.62 -4.62 3.63
C HIS A 68 4.76 -5.88 3.75
N ILE A 69 5.20 -6.77 4.62
CA ILE A 69 4.49 -7.99 5.01
C ILE A 69 4.41 -7.99 6.53
N VAL A 70 3.27 -8.43 7.07
CA VAL A 70 3.11 -8.64 8.51
C VAL A 70 2.84 -10.11 8.78
N VAL A 71 3.60 -10.69 9.70
CA VAL A 71 3.36 -12.01 10.27
C VAL A 71 2.49 -11.84 11.51
N LEU A 72 1.34 -12.51 11.51
CA LEU A 72 0.41 -12.53 12.63
C LEU A 72 0.74 -13.74 13.51
N CYS A 73 1.05 -13.47 14.77
CA CYS A 73 1.32 -14.47 15.79
C CYS A 73 0.10 -14.72 16.68
N ALA A 74 -0.01 -15.92 17.25
CA ALA A 74 -1.08 -16.26 18.19
C ALA A 74 -0.94 -15.43 19.49
N GLU A 75 0.27 -15.38 20.03
CA GLU A 75 0.63 -14.61 21.22
C GLU A 75 1.52 -13.42 20.87
N TRP A 76 1.80 -12.55 21.86
CA TRP A 76 2.72 -11.44 21.66
C TRP A 76 4.09 -11.96 21.21
N PRO A 77 4.60 -11.53 20.04
CA PRO A 77 5.85 -12.04 19.51
C PRO A 77 7.06 -11.71 20.42
N THR A 78 7.93 -12.69 20.63
CA THR A 78 9.17 -12.54 21.39
C THR A 78 10.37 -12.32 20.47
N LYS A 79 11.43 -11.70 21.00
CA LYS A 79 12.73 -11.56 20.32
C LYS A 79 13.33 -12.91 19.93
N LYS A 80 13.13 -13.95 20.74
CA LYS A 80 13.56 -15.32 20.41
C LYS A 80 12.80 -15.86 19.20
N LEU A 81 11.47 -15.73 19.17
CA LEU A 81 10.66 -16.16 18.02
C LEU A 81 11.08 -15.42 16.75
N PHE A 82 11.29 -14.10 16.84
CA PHE A 82 11.79 -13.27 15.76
C PHE A 82 13.14 -13.79 15.22
N GLN A 83 14.13 -14.02 16.09
CA GLN A 83 15.44 -14.54 15.72
C GLN A 83 15.39 -15.93 15.09
N THR A 84 14.54 -16.81 15.63
CA THR A 84 14.34 -18.16 15.09
C THR A 84 13.74 -18.11 13.68
N ILE A 85 12.71 -17.29 13.46
CA ILE A 85 12.09 -17.13 12.13
C ILE A 85 13.09 -16.52 11.15
N ALA A 86 13.87 -15.55 11.59
CA ALA A 86 14.96 -14.95 10.84
C ALA A 86 15.98 -16.00 10.33
N ALA A 87 16.42 -16.91 11.20
CA ALA A 87 17.37 -17.97 10.85
C ALA A 87 16.74 -19.04 9.95
N ILE A 88 15.50 -19.46 10.23
CA ILE A 88 14.82 -20.43 9.39
C ILE A 88 14.56 -19.85 7.99
N LEU A 89 14.21 -18.57 7.91
CA LEU A 89 13.95 -17.90 6.64
C LEU A 89 15.23 -17.80 5.80
N SER A 90 16.41 -17.55 6.40
CA SER A 90 17.68 -17.56 5.66
C SER A 90 18.01 -18.91 5.05
N ASP A 91 17.63 -20.00 5.72
CA ASP A 91 17.92 -21.36 5.27
C ASP A 91 16.92 -21.89 4.23
N ASN A 92 15.72 -21.30 4.17
CA ASN A 92 14.58 -21.81 3.39
C ASN A 92 14.45 -21.23 1.97
N PHE A 93 15.27 -20.26 1.57
CA PHE A 93 15.21 -19.79 0.19
C PHE A 93 15.68 -20.89 -0.78
N ASP A 94 14.99 -21.07 -1.90
CA ASP A 94 15.40 -22.01 -2.95
C ASP A 94 16.73 -21.56 -3.60
N ASP A 95 17.46 -22.49 -4.24
CA ASP A 95 18.75 -22.18 -4.91
C ASP A 95 18.63 -21.06 -5.96
N THR A 96 17.43 -20.82 -6.50
CA THR A 96 17.11 -19.71 -7.40
C THR A 96 17.19 -18.34 -6.74
N TRP A 97 16.88 -18.26 -5.44
CA TRP A 97 16.79 -17.02 -4.66
C TRP A 97 17.90 -16.89 -3.61
N LYS A 98 18.53 -17.99 -3.16
CA LYS A 98 19.66 -17.98 -2.22
C LYS A 98 20.77 -17.00 -2.61
N ASN A 99 21.05 -16.86 -3.91
CA ASN A 99 22.09 -15.96 -4.41
C ASN A 99 21.57 -14.57 -4.82
N LYS A 100 20.25 -14.35 -4.81
CA LYS A 100 19.60 -13.10 -5.27
C LYS A 100 19.00 -12.28 -4.14
N ILE A 101 18.75 -12.89 -2.99
CA ILE A 101 18.18 -12.23 -1.81
C ILE A 101 19.30 -12.04 -0.79
N GLN A 102 19.51 -10.79 -0.39
CA GLN A 102 20.33 -10.45 0.75
C GLN A 102 19.38 -10.15 1.92
N ILE A 103 19.60 -10.83 3.04
CA ILE A 103 18.80 -10.65 4.25
C ILE A 103 19.58 -9.74 5.18
N GLN A 104 18.99 -8.63 5.58
CA GLN A 104 19.52 -7.74 6.59
C GLN A 104 18.59 -7.74 7.81
N TYR A 105 19.17 -7.98 8.98
CA TYR A 105 18.45 -7.94 10.23
C TYR A 105 18.60 -6.54 10.84
N GLN A 106 17.50 -5.79 10.89
CA GLN A 106 17.46 -4.54 11.64
C GLN A 106 16.97 -4.82 13.06
N ILE A 107 17.91 -4.93 13.99
CA ILE A 107 17.63 -5.19 15.40
C ILE A 107 16.83 -4.03 16.02
N ASP A 108 17.11 -2.79 15.60
CA ASP A 108 16.51 -1.58 16.19
C ASP A 108 15.01 -1.42 15.85
N ASN A 109 14.61 -1.82 14.65
CA ASN A 109 13.23 -1.71 14.17
C ASN A 109 12.41 -3.00 14.40
N GLU A 110 13.04 -4.07 14.89
CA GLU A 110 12.43 -5.40 15.06
C GLU A 110 11.76 -5.92 13.78
N THR A 111 12.38 -5.62 12.64
CA THR A 111 11.93 -5.99 11.30
C THR A 111 12.99 -6.83 10.60
N ILE A 112 12.53 -7.79 9.79
CA ILE A 112 13.41 -8.52 8.87
C ILE A 112 13.34 -7.80 7.53
N GLU A 113 14.48 -7.27 7.06
CA GLU A 113 14.58 -6.63 5.75
C GLU A 113 15.20 -7.59 4.74
N LEU A 114 14.48 -7.81 3.64
CA LEU A 114 14.92 -8.64 2.54
C LEU A 114 15.17 -7.74 1.35
N GLN A 115 16.39 -7.75 0.84
CA GLN A 115 16.78 -6.99 -0.33
C GLN A 115 17.00 -7.94 -1.51
N THR A 116 16.53 -7.57 -2.69
CA THR A 116 16.89 -8.27 -3.92
C THR A 116 17.29 -7.30 -5.01
N ASN A 117 18.25 -7.71 -5.83
CA ASN A 117 18.65 -6.95 -7.01
C ASN A 117 17.89 -7.47 -8.24
N THR A 118 17.17 -6.57 -8.91
CA THR A 118 16.42 -6.87 -10.13
C THR A 118 16.93 -5.99 -11.27
N GLU A 119 16.56 -6.32 -12.51
CA GLU A 119 16.86 -5.47 -13.68
C GLU A 119 16.30 -4.05 -13.54
N GLU A 120 15.18 -3.90 -12.82
CA GLU A 120 14.56 -2.61 -12.57
C GLU A 120 15.30 -1.84 -11.45
N GLY A 121 16.19 -2.47 -10.68
CA GLY A 121 16.92 -1.92 -9.54
C GLY A 121 16.73 -2.71 -8.25
N MET A 122 17.24 -2.18 -7.13
CA MET A 122 17.10 -2.81 -5.81
C MET A 122 15.66 -2.73 -5.31
N MET A 123 15.16 -3.83 -4.75
CA MET A 123 13.85 -3.95 -4.12
C MET A 123 14.00 -4.44 -2.68
N TYR A 124 13.06 -4.07 -1.82
CA TYR A 124 13.07 -4.33 -0.39
C TYR A 124 11.70 -4.86 0.07
N ILE A 125 11.70 -5.93 0.85
CA ILE A 125 10.54 -6.40 1.62
C ILE A 125 10.89 -6.27 3.10
N SER A 126 10.08 -5.51 3.84
CA SER A 126 10.17 -5.40 5.29
C SER A 126 9.09 -6.27 5.93
N ILE A 127 9.51 -7.19 6.79
CA ILE A 127 8.63 -8.11 7.52
C ILE A 127 8.53 -7.63 8.97
N ALA A 128 7.33 -7.30 9.40
CA ALA A 128 7.01 -6.98 10.79
C ALA A 128 6.16 -8.06 11.44
N PHE A 129 6.12 -8.09 12.77
CA PHE A 129 5.40 -9.09 13.56
C PHE A 129 4.37 -8.42 14.45
N THR A 130 3.22 -9.07 14.64
CA THR A 130 2.17 -8.55 15.55
C THR A 130 1.26 -9.67 16.05
N SER A 131 0.43 -9.37 17.04
CA SER A 131 -0.66 -10.23 17.52
C SER A 131 -1.86 -9.39 17.94
N PHE A 132 -3.07 -9.93 17.82
CA PHE A 132 -4.28 -9.28 18.32
C PHE A 132 -4.32 -9.18 19.85
N SER A 133 -3.59 -10.05 20.55
CA SER A 133 -3.54 -10.12 22.01
C SER A 133 -2.92 -8.87 22.65
N ILE A 134 -2.17 -8.08 21.87
CA ILE A 134 -1.46 -6.87 22.33
C ILE A 134 -2.44 -5.76 22.78
N GLN A 135 -3.63 -5.69 22.18
CA GLN A 135 -4.65 -4.71 22.57
C GLN A 135 -5.30 -5.01 23.94
N GLN A 136 -5.20 -6.25 24.42
CA GLN A 136 -5.85 -6.67 25.67
C GLN A 136 -4.94 -6.50 26.90
N GLN A 137 -3.63 -6.46 26.70
CA GLN A 137 -2.63 -6.43 27.79
C GLN A 137 -2.29 -5.00 28.27
N ASP A 138 -3.21 -4.05 28.15
CA ASP A 138 -2.98 -2.63 28.44
C ASP A 138 -2.86 -2.26 29.93
N LYS A 139 -2.99 -3.21 30.88
CA LYS A 139 -3.21 -2.84 32.29
C LYS A 139 -2.19 -3.30 33.33
N SER A 140 -1.23 -4.15 33.02
CA SER A 140 -0.30 -4.60 34.05
C SER A 140 0.90 -5.32 33.47
N GLU A 141 2.04 -5.06 34.11
CA GLU A 141 3.25 -5.88 34.16
C GLU A 141 4.41 -5.48 33.24
N ASN A 142 5.56 -5.41 33.90
CA ASN A 142 6.91 -5.21 33.39
C ASN A 142 7.07 -5.84 32.00
N GLN A 143 7.33 -5.02 30.97
CA GLN A 143 7.82 -5.53 29.70
C GLN A 143 9.06 -6.37 30.00
N SER A 144 8.94 -7.69 29.89
CA SER A 144 10.10 -8.54 29.88
C SER A 144 10.93 -8.17 28.64
N ASP A 145 12.24 -8.00 28.79
CA ASP A 145 13.15 -7.65 27.69
C ASP A 145 13.08 -8.64 26.50
N GLU A 146 12.41 -9.77 26.70
CA GLU A 146 12.16 -10.83 25.72
C GLU A 146 11.03 -10.51 24.74
N LEU A 147 10.09 -9.61 25.03
CA LEU A 147 8.99 -9.25 24.13
C LEU A 147 9.42 -8.22 23.08
N LEU A 148 8.79 -8.26 21.89
CA LEU A 148 8.94 -7.19 20.90
C LEU A 148 8.27 -5.90 21.37
N SER A 149 8.76 -4.76 20.90
CA SER A 149 8.22 -3.44 21.19
C SER A 149 6.73 -3.35 20.88
N LYS A 150 5.98 -2.92 21.90
CA LYS A 150 4.53 -2.68 21.79
C LYS A 150 4.20 -1.70 20.66
N ILE A 151 5.01 -0.66 20.49
CA ILE A 151 4.79 0.39 19.49
C ILE A 151 4.90 -0.20 18.08
N ASN A 152 5.95 -0.97 17.82
CA ASN A 152 6.18 -1.61 16.52
C ASN A 152 5.07 -2.60 16.17
N CYS A 153 4.66 -3.41 17.15
CA CYS A 153 3.58 -4.37 16.94
C CYS A 153 2.22 -3.70 16.70
N LEU A 154 1.90 -2.61 17.42
CA LEU A 154 0.69 -1.82 17.19
C LEU A 154 0.70 -1.13 15.81
N ASN A 155 1.85 -0.64 15.36
CA ASN A 155 2.00 -0.08 14.01
C ASN A 155 1.77 -1.14 12.92
N ALA A 156 2.30 -2.34 13.10
CA ALA A 156 2.06 -3.47 12.21
C ALA A 156 0.57 -3.88 12.21
N LEU A 157 -0.08 -3.89 13.37
CA LEU A 157 -1.51 -4.17 13.49
C LEU A 157 -2.37 -3.10 12.79
N ASN A 158 -2.07 -1.82 13.01
CA ASN A 158 -2.72 -0.70 12.33
C ASN A 158 -2.60 -0.82 10.81
N SER A 159 -1.44 -1.27 10.31
CA SER A 159 -1.22 -1.48 8.88
C SER A 159 -2.06 -2.62 8.30
N ILE A 160 -2.30 -3.70 9.07
CA ILE A 160 -3.26 -4.75 8.69
C ILE A 160 -4.66 -4.16 8.59
N LEU A 161 -5.09 -3.42 9.62
CA LEU A 161 -6.43 -2.86 9.69
C LEU A 161 -6.69 -1.82 8.57
N SER A 162 -5.73 -0.92 8.32
CA SER A 162 -5.84 0.07 7.24
C SER A 162 -5.86 -0.59 5.86
N THR A 163 -5.13 -1.69 5.67
CA THR A 163 -5.17 -2.50 4.44
C THR A 163 -6.55 -3.15 4.25
N ARG A 164 -7.10 -3.79 5.29
CA ARG A 164 -8.43 -4.41 5.23
C ARG A 164 -9.54 -3.38 4.98
N TRP A 165 -9.47 -2.24 5.67
CA TRP A 165 -10.40 -1.14 5.44
C TRP A 165 -10.35 -0.67 3.98
N PHE A 166 -9.16 -0.45 3.43
CA PHE A 166 -9.01 -0.04 2.03
C PHE A 166 -9.62 -1.06 1.06
N GLN A 167 -9.33 -2.35 1.26
CA GLN A 167 -9.84 -3.44 0.42
C GLN A 167 -11.37 -3.52 0.43
N ASN A 168 -11.98 -3.31 1.60
CA ASN A 168 -13.42 -3.46 1.77
C ASN A 168 -14.21 -2.19 1.39
N GLN A 169 -13.60 -1.01 1.54
CA GLN A 169 -14.27 0.28 1.37
C GLN A 169 -13.80 1.03 0.13
N VAL A 170 -12.51 1.35 0.03
CA VAL A 170 -12.02 2.25 -1.02
C VAL A 170 -11.89 1.54 -2.35
N SER A 171 -11.35 0.33 -2.39
CA SER A 171 -11.15 -0.38 -3.67
C SER A 171 -12.43 -0.87 -4.34
N THR A 172 -13.55 -0.90 -3.60
CA THR A 172 -14.87 -1.24 -4.18
C THR A 172 -15.47 -0.06 -4.94
N ARG A 173 -15.00 1.17 -4.70
CA ARG A 173 -15.45 2.37 -5.41
C ARG A 173 -14.85 2.46 -6.82
N GLN A 174 -15.67 2.87 -7.77
CA GLN A 174 -15.26 2.98 -9.16
C GLN A 174 -14.09 3.97 -9.32
N HIS A 175 -13.04 3.54 -10.02
CA HIS A 175 -11.82 4.31 -10.31
C HIS A 175 -10.97 4.73 -9.09
N ALA A 176 -11.39 4.47 -7.85
CA ALA A 176 -10.69 4.94 -6.65
C ALA A 176 -9.23 4.49 -6.60
N SER A 177 -8.93 3.20 -6.80
CA SER A 177 -7.55 2.70 -6.81
C SER A 177 -6.67 3.34 -7.89
N ALA A 178 -7.25 3.69 -9.05
CA ALA A 178 -6.52 4.39 -10.10
C ALA A 178 -6.20 5.85 -9.70
N LEU A 179 -7.15 6.52 -9.06
CA LEU A 179 -6.98 7.88 -8.54
C LEU A 179 -5.95 7.93 -7.41
N VAL A 180 -5.98 6.96 -6.50
CA VAL A 180 -4.97 6.82 -5.44
C VAL A 180 -3.58 6.71 -6.07
N ARG A 181 -3.40 5.83 -7.07
CA ARG A 181 -2.12 5.71 -7.80
C ARG A 181 -1.69 7.01 -8.48
N CYS A 182 -2.62 7.77 -9.06
CA CYS A 182 -2.31 9.06 -9.71
C CYS A 182 -1.86 10.11 -8.69
N LEU A 183 -2.56 10.25 -7.56
CA LEU A 183 -2.17 11.20 -6.52
C LEU A 183 -0.88 10.77 -5.83
N ARG A 184 -0.69 9.47 -5.57
CA ARG A 184 0.60 8.93 -5.09
C ARG A 184 1.74 9.22 -6.06
N TYR A 185 1.50 9.14 -7.37
CA TYR A 185 2.51 9.54 -8.35
C TYR A 185 2.80 11.06 -8.22
N LYS A 186 1.78 11.88 -8.01
CA LYS A 186 1.97 13.33 -7.79
C LYS A 186 2.83 13.63 -6.55
N THR A 187 2.65 12.90 -5.45
CA THR A 187 3.50 13.07 -4.24
C THR A 187 4.96 12.68 -4.47
N LYS A 188 5.26 11.86 -5.48
CA LYS A 188 6.64 11.51 -5.86
C LYS A 188 7.30 12.56 -6.75
N VAL A 189 6.52 13.30 -7.54
CA VAL A 189 7.04 14.21 -8.56
C VAL A 189 7.02 15.67 -8.10
N SER A 190 5.94 16.11 -7.46
CA SER A 190 5.83 17.49 -6.94
C SER A 190 6.41 17.61 -5.54
N THR A 191 7.22 18.66 -5.33
CA THR A 191 7.76 19.02 -4.02
C THR A 191 6.66 19.36 -3.02
N ASN A 192 5.59 20.01 -3.47
CA ASN A 192 4.52 20.50 -2.60
C ASN A 192 3.62 19.35 -2.11
N TRP A 193 3.50 18.28 -2.89
CA TRP A 193 2.70 17.10 -2.53
C TRP A 193 3.51 16.06 -1.74
N LYS A 194 4.83 16.23 -1.61
CA LYS A 194 5.72 15.26 -1.00
C LYS A 194 5.35 14.93 0.45
N SER A 195 4.83 15.90 1.19
CA SER A 195 4.47 15.75 2.59
C SER A 195 3.19 14.95 2.80
N LEU A 196 2.38 14.77 1.75
CA LEU A 196 1.16 13.97 1.81
C LEU A 196 1.50 12.48 1.66
N SER A 197 1.32 11.70 2.72
CA SER A 197 1.54 10.26 2.70
C SER A 197 0.38 9.51 2.01
N SER A 198 0.52 8.19 1.82
CA SER A 198 -0.47 7.37 1.09
C SER A 198 -1.82 7.30 1.81
N GLU A 199 -1.82 7.12 3.13
CA GLU A 199 -3.06 6.90 3.89
C GLU A 199 -4.02 8.12 3.86
N PRO A 200 -3.55 9.37 4.04
CA PRO A 200 -4.37 10.56 3.81
C PRO A 200 -5.02 10.59 2.42
N ILE A 201 -4.30 10.21 1.37
CA ILE A 201 -4.83 10.18 0.00
C ILE A 201 -5.98 9.17 -0.12
N GLU A 202 -5.83 8.00 0.49
CA GLU A 202 -6.85 6.95 0.48
C GLU A 202 -8.14 7.41 1.16
N ILE A 203 -8.03 8.07 2.31
CA ILE A 203 -9.18 8.59 3.08
C ILE A 203 -9.81 9.79 2.38
N LEU A 204 -9.03 10.69 1.79
CA LEU A 204 -9.54 11.79 0.97
C LEU A 204 -10.36 11.27 -0.22
N ILE A 205 -9.87 10.23 -0.89
CA ILE A 205 -10.58 9.63 -2.02
C ILE A 205 -11.89 8.95 -1.56
N ASP A 206 -11.87 8.22 -0.45
CA ASP A 206 -13.08 7.63 0.12
C ASP A 206 -14.14 8.68 0.46
N TYR A 207 -13.71 9.77 1.13
CA TYR A 207 -14.57 10.88 1.53
C TYR A 207 -15.19 11.61 0.34
N THR A 208 -14.43 11.79 -0.74
CA THR A 208 -14.86 12.57 -1.91
C THR A 208 -15.69 11.77 -2.91
N LEU A 209 -15.47 10.45 -3.02
CA LEU A 209 -16.15 9.60 -4.01
C LEU A 209 -17.38 8.88 -3.45
N SER A 210 -18.31 9.65 -2.87
CA SER A 210 -19.57 9.11 -2.34
C SER A 210 -20.53 8.56 -3.40
N GLN A 211 -20.38 8.97 -4.66
CA GLN A 211 -21.23 8.58 -5.79
C GLN A 211 -20.41 7.96 -6.91
N SER A 212 -21.06 7.11 -7.71
CA SER A 212 -20.45 6.56 -8.93
C SER A 212 -20.31 7.64 -10.00
N LEU A 213 -19.11 7.74 -10.56
CA LEU A 213 -18.71 8.81 -11.47
C LEU A 213 -17.80 8.24 -12.56
N SER A 214 -17.81 8.87 -13.74
CA SER A 214 -16.80 8.60 -14.76
C SER A 214 -15.41 8.97 -14.24
N ALA A 215 -14.36 8.31 -14.73
CA ALA A 215 -12.98 8.52 -14.27
C ALA A 215 -12.56 10.01 -14.25
N VAL A 216 -12.92 10.76 -15.29
CA VAL A 216 -12.62 12.20 -15.40
C VAL A 216 -13.37 13.01 -14.34
N ASN A 217 -14.67 12.73 -14.13
CA ASN A 217 -15.46 13.46 -13.14
C ASN A 217 -15.09 13.07 -11.70
N ALA A 218 -14.66 11.82 -11.47
CA ALA A 218 -14.12 11.37 -10.20
C ALA A 218 -12.81 12.11 -9.89
N PHE A 219 -11.87 12.17 -10.86
CA PHE A 219 -10.63 12.92 -10.71
C PHE A 219 -10.89 14.41 -10.45
N ARG A 220 -11.78 15.03 -11.23
CA ARG A 220 -12.15 16.44 -11.07
C ARG A 220 -12.71 16.71 -9.67
N ARG A 221 -13.63 15.86 -9.20
CA ARG A 221 -14.24 15.99 -7.88
C ARG A 221 -13.22 15.94 -6.75
N VAL A 222 -12.28 14.99 -6.79
CA VAL A 222 -11.21 14.93 -5.79
C VAL A 222 -10.43 16.25 -5.76
N LEU A 223 -10.06 16.80 -6.93
CA LEU A 223 -9.39 18.09 -7.00
C LEU A 223 -10.28 19.26 -6.54
N GLU A 224 -11.58 19.28 -6.82
CA GLU A 224 -12.54 20.28 -6.36
C GLU A 224 -12.58 20.37 -4.84
N TYR A 225 -12.67 19.22 -4.16
CA TYR A 225 -12.65 19.17 -2.71
C TYR A 225 -11.33 19.66 -2.12
N ILE A 226 -10.19 19.22 -2.65
CA ILE A 226 -8.87 19.68 -2.17
C ILE A 226 -8.68 21.18 -2.42
N SER A 227 -9.12 21.67 -3.58
CA SER A 227 -9.08 23.08 -3.97
C SER A 227 -10.00 23.97 -3.15
N GLY A 228 -11.15 23.42 -2.74
CA GLY A 228 -12.12 24.03 -1.84
C GLY A 228 -11.68 24.09 -0.39
N GLY A 229 -10.47 23.59 -0.07
CA GLY A 229 -9.86 23.72 1.25
C GLY A 229 -10.05 22.51 2.16
N LEU A 230 -10.38 21.33 1.62
CA LEU A 230 -10.48 20.09 2.42
C LEU A 230 -9.22 19.79 3.24
N VAL A 231 -8.05 20.19 2.75
CA VAL A 231 -6.75 19.96 3.40
C VAL A 231 -6.32 21.12 4.31
N LEU A 232 -7.01 22.27 4.28
CA LEU A 232 -6.66 23.43 5.10
C LEU A 232 -6.95 23.19 6.59
N SER A 233 -6.34 23.99 7.47
CA SER A 233 -6.50 23.87 8.92
C SER A 233 -7.94 24.12 9.42
N ASN A 234 -8.74 24.84 8.63
CA ASN A 234 -10.16 25.07 8.87
C ASN A 234 -11.08 24.07 8.13
N GLY A 235 -10.50 23.10 7.42
CA GLY A 235 -11.23 22.02 6.76
C GLY A 235 -11.86 21.05 7.77
N PRO A 236 -12.75 20.15 7.32
CA PRO A 236 -13.30 19.12 8.17
C PRO A 236 -12.19 18.15 8.62
N SER A 237 -12.25 17.73 9.90
CA SER A 237 -11.32 16.72 10.41
C SER A 237 -11.57 15.36 9.74
N LEU A 238 -10.51 14.73 9.24
CA LEU A 238 -10.57 13.39 8.63
C LEU A 238 -10.03 12.38 9.63
N ARG A 239 -10.87 11.44 10.05
CA ARG A 239 -10.51 10.42 11.05
C ARG A 239 -10.08 9.13 10.37
N MET A 240 -9.23 8.37 11.04
CA MET A 240 -8.87 7.01 10.65
C MET A 240 -10.05 6.05 10.95
N PRO A 241 -10.71 5.46 9.93
CA PRO A 241 -11.92 4.66 10.16
C PRO A 241 -11.69 3.36 10.94
N TRP A 242 -10.44 2.90 11.03
CA TRP A 242 -10.07 1.67 11.74
C TRP A 242 -9.60 1.91 13.18
N GLN A 243 -9.57 3.17 13.65
CA GLN A 243 -9.20 3.52 15.01
C GLN A 243 -10.40 4.14 15.74
N THR A 244 -11.13 3.31 16.49
CA THR A 244 -12.40 3.70 17.14
C THR A 244 -12.24 4.83 18.16
N ASP A 245 -11.12 4.88 18.90
CA ASP A 245 -10.88 5.86 19.98
C ASP A 245 -9.90 6.99 19.60
N SER A 246 -9.44 7.02 18.34
CA SER A 246 -8.53 8.06 17.86
C SER A 246 -9.31 9.32 17.48
N MET A 247 -9.11 10.38 18.26
CA MET A 247 -9.50 11.75 17.87
C MET A 247 -8.50 12.38 16.89
N LYS A 248 -7.49 11.62 16.45
CA LYS A 248 -6.38 12.13 15.65
C LYS A 248 -6.83 12.37 14.22
N ASP A 249 -6.61 13.59 13.73
CA ASP A 249 -6.80 13.92 12.32
C ASP A 249 -5.67 13.30 11.50
N VAL A 250 -6.03 12.64 10.41
CA VAL A 250 -5.11 12.03 9.45
C VAL A 250 -4.15 13.07 8.85
N LEU A 251 -4.60 14.34 8.76
CA LEU A 251 -3.82 15.44 8.20
C LEU A 251 -2.99 16.20 9.25
N GLU A 252 -3.07 15.85 10.55
CA GLU A 252 -2.47 16.62 11.65
C GLU A 252 -0.97 16.92 11.45
N ASN A 253 -0.23 15.98 10.85
CA ASN A 253 1.21 16.12 10.60
C ASN A 253 1.57 17.17 9.54
N LEU A 254 0.60 17.66 8.75
CA LEU A 254 0.83 18.67 7.73
C LEU A 254 0.88 20.06 8.34
N THR A 255 1.95 20.78 8.04
CA THR A 255 2.11 22.19 8.42
C THR A 255 1.11 23.09 7.66
N TYR A 256 0.89 24.29 8.19
CA TYR A 256 0.04 25.29 7.55
C TYR A 256 0.49 25.60 6.11
N GLN A 257 1.81 25.69 5.88
CA GLN A 257 2.37 25.98 4.56
C GLN A 257 2.14 24.83 3.59
N GLU A 258 2.43 23.59 3.99
CA GLU A 258 2.22 22.40 3.13
C GLU A 258 0.74 22.26 2.73
N ARG A 259 -0.18 22.53 3.67
CA ARG A 259 -1.62 22.52 3.38
C ARG A 259 -2.00 23.56 2.32
N ASN A 260 -1.50 24.78 2.45
CA ASN A 260 -1.74 25.84 1.46
C ASN A 260 -1.15 25.49 0.09
N ASP A 261 0.07 24.96 0.04
CA ASP A 261 0.75 24.62 -1.21
C ASP A 261 0.02 23.49 -1.95
N ILE A 262 -0.45 22.46 -1.23
CA ILE A 262 -1.27 21.38 -1.77
C ILE A 262 -2.59 21.94 -2.34
N THR A 263 -3.28 22.80 -1.58
CA THR A 263 -4.54 23.41 -2.02
C THR A 263 -4.34 24.32 -3.24
N GLN A 264 -3.30 25.15 -3.26
CA GLN A 264 -2.98 26.02 -4.39
C GLN A 264 -2.66 25.20 -5.66
N GLU A 265 -1.90 24.12 -5.52
CA GLU A 265 -1.54 23.27 -6.65
C GLU A 265 -2.74 22.45 -7.15
N ALA A 266 -3.66 22.03 -6.27
CA ALA A 266 -4.93 21.43 -6.67
C ALA A 266 -5.79 22.43 -7.46
N GLN A 267 -5.87 23.69 -7.03
CA GLN A 267 -6.59 24.75 -7.76
C GLN A 267 -6.01 24.98 -9.15
N MET A 268 -4.67 24.95 -9.26
CA MET A 268 -4.00 24.97 -10.57
C MET A 268 -4.37 23.73 -11.41
N GLY A 269 -4.40 22.55 -10.80
CA GLY A 269 -4.81 21.30 -11.45
C GLY A 269 -6.22 21.36 -12.05
N LEU A 270 -7.19 21.93 -11.33
CA LEU A 270 -8.55 22.12 -11.85
C LEU A 270 -8.59 23.03 -13.07
N ARG A 271 -7.88 24.17 -13.02
CA ARG A 271 -7.78 25.08 -14.17
C ARG A 271 -7.11 24.40 -15.36
N LEU A 272 -6.02 23.68 -15.16
CA LEU A 272 -5.37 22.93 -16.24
C LEU A 272 -6.28 21.84 -16.80
N MET A 273 -7.06 21.18 -15.95
CA MET A 273 -8.03 20.17 -16.37
C MET A 273 -9.16 20.75 -17.21
N SER A 274 -9.66 21.95 -16.90
CA SER A 274 -10.68 22.62 -17.74
C SER A 274 -10.14 23.01 -19.12
N PHE A 275 -8.83 23.21 -19.25
CA PHE A 275 -8.14 23.44 -20.53
C PHE A 275 -7.60 22.16 -21.19
N GLY A 276 -7.92 20.96 -20.68
CA GLY A 276 -7.45 19.69 -21.25
C GLY A 276 -5.95 19.41 -21.03
N GLN A 277 -5.30 20.11 -20.10
CA GLN A 277 -3.86 20.05 -19.81
C GLN A 277 -3.52 19.24 -18.54
N LEU A 278 -4.36 18.26 -18.17
CA LEU A 278 -4.15 17.45 -16.96
C LEU A 278 -2.76 16.77 -16.93
N MET A 279 -2.24 16.35 -18.09
CA MET A 279 -0.93 15.69 -18.16
C MET A 279 0.23 16.63 -17.77
N LYS A 280 0.08 17.93 -18.03
CA LYS A 280 1.04 18.95 -17.58
C LYS A 280 1.03 19.05 -16.05
N TRP A 281 -0.15 18.99 -15.45
CA TRP A 281 -0.30 18.99 -13.98
C TRP A 281 0.30 17.73 -13.34
N LEU A 282 0.11 16.57 -13.97
CA LEU A 282 0.74 15.31 -13.55
C LEU A 282 2.25 15.28 -13.84
N GLU A 283 2.83 16.33 -14.43
CA GLU A 283 4.25 16.41 -14.79
C GLU A 283 4.72 15.20 -15.63
N GLN A 284 3.81 14.66 -16.45
CA GLN A 284 4.14 13.59 -17.39
C GLN A 284 4.57 14.21 -18.72
N SER A 285 5.88 14.38 -18.88
CA SER A 285 6.50 14.91 -20.10
C SER A 285 6.25 14.03 -21.35
N LYS A 286 5.99 12.73 -21.16
CA LYS A 286 6.02 11.73 -22.25
C LYS A 286 4.81 11.67 -23.17
N ILE A 287 3.65 12.24 -22.84
CA ILE A 287 2.46 12.17 -23.73
C ILE A 287 2.46 13.27 -24.79
N HIS A 288 3.17 14.39 -24.60
CA HIS A 288 3.29 15.39 -25.66
C HIS A 288 3.92 14.80 -26.93
N GLN A 289 4.84 13.84 -26.80
CA GLN A 289 5.40 13.12 -27.95
C GLN A 289 4.38 12.17 -28.61
N LEU A 290 3.54 11.48 -27.83
CA LEU A 290 2.50 10.59 -28.37
C LEU A 290 1.35 11.35 -29.05
N MET A 291 0.98 12.53 -28.54
CA MET A 291 -0.01 13.39 -29.18
C MET A 291 0.52 14.09 -30.44
N VAL A 292 1.83 14.35 -30.51
CA VAL A 292 2.48 14.84 -31.75
C VAL A 292 2.59 13.73 -32.81
N SER A 293 2.67 12.45 -32.39
CA SER A 293 2.73 11.29 -33.30
C SER A 293 1.37 10.75 -33.75
N LEU A 294 0.25 11.23 -33.22
CA LEU A 294 -1.05 10.91 -33.80
C LEU A 294 -1.17 11.64 -35.14
N PRO A 295 -1.49 10.94 -36.24
CA PRO A 295 -1.64 11.59 -37.54
C PRO A 295 -2.71 12.67 -37.40
N LYS A 296 -2.32 13.92 -37.63
CA LYS A 296 -3.27 15.02 -37.77
C LYS A 296 -4.16 14.64 -38.95
N ARG A 297 -5.43 14.28 -38.70
CA ARG A 297 -6.42 14.22 -39.78
C ARG A 297 -6.47 15.60 -40.41
N SER A 298 -5.95 15.72 -41.62
CA SER A 298 -6.07 16.92 -42.43
C SER A 298 -7.54 17.18 -42.73
N LEU A 299 -7.95 18.45 -42.78
CA LEU A 299 -9.31 18.82 -43.20
C LEU A 299 -9.69 18.26 -44.58
N SER A 300 -8.71 17.92 -45.42
CA SER A 300 -8.92 17.19 -46.69
C SER A 300 -9.58 15.82 -46.52
N ASP A 301 -9.31 15.12 -45.41
CA ASP A 301 -9.77 13.73 -45.22
C ASP A 301 -11.25 13.69 -44.80
N MET A 302 -11.79 14.82 -44.31
CA MET A 302 -13.22 14.98 -44.01
C MET A 302 -14.02 15.23 -45.29
N ASP A 303 -13.47 15.98 -46.25
CA ASP A 303 -14.15 16.28 -47.52
C ASP A 303 -14.28 15.02 -48.40
N ASP A 304 -13.29 14.12 -48.39
CA ASP A 304 -13.37 12.85 -49.10
C ASP A 304 -14.41 11.89 -48.50
N GLN A 305 -14.56 11.85 -47.17
CA GLN A 305 -15.61 11.03 -46.54
C GLN A 305 -17.02 11.59 -46.75
N ILE A 306 -17.17 12.91 -46.84
CA ILE A 306 -18.45 13.55 -47.18
C ILE A 306 -18.79 13.32 -48.67
N ARG A 307 -17.79 13.30 -49.56
CA ARG A 307 -17.97 13.05 -50.99
C ARG A 307 -18.37 11.59 -51.28
N VAL A 308 -17.75 10.62 -50.59
CA VAL A 308 -18.13 9.20 -50.69
C VAL A 308 -19.55 8.95 -50.18
N LYS A 309 -19.97 9.62 -49.10
CA LYS A 309 -21.36 9.48 -48.59
C LYS A 309 -22.42 10.05 -49.53
N ARG A 310 -22.11 11.11 -50.30
CA ARG A 310 -23.05 11.68 -51.28
C ARG A 310 -23.22 10.81 -52.52
N GLN A 311 -22.18 10.09 -52.96
CA GLN A 311 -22.29 9.15 -54.09
C GLN A 311 -23.12 7.90 -53.77
N CYS A 312 -23.20 7.48 -52.50
CA CYS A 312 -24.04 6.34 -52.11
C CYS A 312 -25.53 6.69 -52.00
N THR A 313 -25.90 7.97 -51.86
CA THR A 313 -27.31 8.40 -51.76
C THR A 313 -27.96 8.74 -53.11
N GLU A 314 -27.22 8.73 -54.22
CA GLU A 314 -27.75 8.97 -55.57
C GLU A 314 -27.99 7.67 -56.37
N LEU A 315 -27.85 6.50 -55.72
CA LEU A 315 -28.02 5.17 -56.33
C LEU A 315 -29.08 4.29 -55.62
N GLU A 316 -29.98 4.89 -54.85
CA GLU A 316 -31.25 4.29 -54.41
C GLU A 316 -32.42 5.04 -55.04
#